data_AF-B5HS55-F1
#
_entry.id   AF-B5HS55-F1
#
_cell.length_a   1.000
_cell.length_b   1.000
_cell.length_c   1.000
_cell.angle_alpha   90.00
_cell.angle_beta   90.00
_cell.angle_gamma   90.00
#
_symmetry.space_group_name_H-M   'P 1'
#
loop_
_entity.id
_entity.type
_entity.pdbx_description
1 polymer ?
#
loop_
_entity_poly.entity_id
_entity_poly.type
_entity_poly.pdbx_seq_one_letter_code
_entity_poly.pdbx_strand_id
1 'polypeptide(L)'
;MRALPAITGRDEFDVLVVRTDYHDDQAWQDVMAALMEPWGDRQYEAHVHVIDNPAWAEATVDEALNAVCADQNLAVVFLADRTTMQAESHALLAVTTLTREECVDDEDYEQLTEFGREFRTVPAGVHDVHANLSIGNLGFEEYAAWAHDDPEGIYRSF
;
A
#
# COMPACT_ATOMS: atom_id res chain seq x y z
N MET A 1 5.90 14.64 -14.99
CA MET A 1 5.98 14.18 -13.60
C MET A 1 6.56 15.30 -12.76
N ARG A 2 5.87 15.64 -11.68
CA ARG A 2 6.37 16.58 -10.67
C ARG A 2 7.40 15.84 -9.81
N ALA A 3 8.48 16.52 -9.44
CA ALA A 3 9.42 15.95 -8.47
C ALA A 3 8.77 16.02 -7.07
N LEU A 4 8.44 14.85 -6.52
CA LEU A 4 7.95 14.74 -5.15
C LEU A 4 9.12 14.75 -4.16
N PRO A 5 8.93 15.23 -2.92
CA PRO A 5 9.94 15.12 -1.87
C PRO A 5 10.40 13.67 -1.70
N ALA A 6 11.71 13.47 -1.52
CA ALA A 6 12.24 12.13 -1.23
C ALA A 6 11.66 11.59 0.08
N ILE A 7 11.36 10.29 0.09
CA ILE A 7 10.95 9.58 1.30
C ILE A 7 12.21 9.19 2.07
N THR A 8 12.31 9.63 3.31
CA THR A 8 13.51 9.46 4.15
C THR A 8 13.13 9.12 5.58
N GLY A 9 13.93 8.28 6.24
CA GLY A 9 13.76 7.99 7.67
C GLY A 9 12.71 6.94 8.00
N ARG A 10 12.26 6.16 7.01
CA ARG A 10 11.45 4.96 7.20
C ARG A 10 12.34 3.82 7.70
N ASP A 11 11.89 3.09 8.73
CA ASP A 11 12.52 1.83 9.15
C ASP A 11 12.24 0.70 8.16
N GLU A 12 13.10 -0.30 8.06
CA GLU A 12 12.98 -1.38 7.07
C GLU A 12 11.63 -2.12 7.16
N PHE A 13 11.06 -2.22 8.36
CA PHE A 13 9.80 -2.92 8.61
C PHE A 13 8.58 -2.00 8.76
N ASP A 14 8.75 -0.68 8.62
CA ASP A 14 7.62 0.25 8.66
C ASP A 14 6.81 0.17 7.37
N VAL A 15 5.50 0.00 7.51
CA VAL A 15 4.56 0.18 6.40
C VAL A 15 4.68 1.60 5.85
N LEU A 16 4.84 1.76 4.54
CA LEU A 16 4.79 3.08 3.91
C LEU A 16 3.35 3.46 3.51
N VAL A 17 2.79 4.47 4.17
CA VAL A 17 1.51 5.08 3.79
C VAL A 17 1.71 6.50 3.30
N VAL A 18 1.17 6.82 2.13
CA VAL A 18 1.26 8.14 1.52
C VAL A 18 -0.14 8.75 1.41
N ARG A 19 -0.36 9.89 2.07
CA ARG A 19 -1.59 10.66 1.92
C ARG A 19 -1.54 11.45 0.61
N THR A 20 -2.53 11.23 -0.25
CA THR A 20 -2.64 11.94 -1.54
C THR A 20 -3.93 12.76 -1.65
N ASP A 21 -4.96 12.48 -0.84
CA ASP A 21 -6.14 13.34 -0.71
C ASP A 21 -6.17 14.08 0.63
N TYR A 22 -6.39 15.39 0.55
CA TYR A 22 -6.34 16.34 1.67
C TYR A 22 -7.69 17.03 1.91
N HIS A 23 -8.78 16.52 1.34
CA HIS A 23 -10.09 17.17 1.40
C HIS A 23 -10.88 16.86 2.67
N ASP A 24 -10.52 15.80 3.39
CA ASP A 24 -11.16 15.38 4.63
C ASP A 24 -10.12 14.97 5.69
N ASP A 25 -9.92 15.83 6.69
CA ASP A 25 -9.00 15.57 7.79
C ASP A 25 -9.59 14.60 8.83
N GLN A 26 -10.92 14.51 8.94
CA GLN A 26 -11.55 13.58 9.89
C GLN A 26 -11.43 12.16 9.36
N ALA A 27 -11.74 11.93 8.08
CA ALA A 27 -11.52 10.64 7.44
C ALA A 27 -10.05 10.21 7.52
N TRP A 28 -9.11 11.15 7.38
CA TRP A 28 -7.70 10.87 7.56
C TRP A 28 -7.35 10.42 8.99
N GLN A 29 -7.91 11.08 10.00
CA GLN A 29 -7.72 10.67 11.39
C GLN A 29 -8.28 9.28 11.65
N ASP A 30 -9.43 8.93 11.04
CA ASP A 30 -10.06 7.62 11.18
C ASP A 30 -9.21 6.52 10.50
N VAL A 31 -8.67 6.79 9.31
CA VAL A 31 -7.68 5.91 8.63
C VAL A 31 -6.48 5.67 9.53
N MET A 32 -5.87 6.74 10.07
CA MET A 32 -4.68 6.64 10.92
C MET A 32 -4.97 5.90 12.23
N ALA A 33 -6.13 6.13 12.84
CA ALA A 33 -6.53 5.41 14.04
C ALA A 33 -6.64 3.91 13.77
N ALA A 34 -7.30 3.52 12.67
CA ALA A 34 -7.45 2.13 12.27
C ALA A 34 -6.10 1.47 11.90
N LEU A 35 -5.20 2.19 11.23
CA LEU A 35 -3.86 1.70 10.89
C LEU A 35 -2.98 1.47 12.13
N MET A 36 -3.23 2.18 13.23
CA MET A 36 -2.44 2.06 14.46
C MET A 36 -3.02 1.04 15.45
N GLU A 37 -4.14 0.37 15.12
CA GLU A 37 -4.65 -0.73 15.93
C GLU A 37 -3.69 -1.94 15.88
N PRO A 38 -3.54 -2.71 16.98
CA PRO A 38 -2.79 -3.95 16.96
C PRO A 38 -3.35 -4.93 15.94
N TRP A 39 -2.48 -5.65 15.25
CA TRP A 39 -2.86 -6.47 14.09
C TRP A 39 -2.43 -7.94 14.23
N GLY A 40 -3.02 -8.80 13.40
CA GLY A 40 -2.73 -10.23 13.37
C GLY A 40 -3.21 -10.98 14.63
N ASP A 41 -2.97 -12.29 14.63
CA ASP A 41 -3.40 -13.22 15.68
C ASP A 41 -2.76 -12.95 17.05
N ARG A 42 -1.55 -12.38 17.06
CA ARG A 42 -0.78 -12.07 18.28
C ARG A 42 -0.87 -10.62 18.72
N GLN A 43 -1.71 -9.80 18.10
CA GLN A 43 -1.82 -8.37 18.40
C GLN A 43 -0.46 -7.67 18.32
N TYR A 44 0.21 -7.83 17.18
CA TYR A 44 1.48 -7.18 16.90
C TYR A 44 1.31 -5.65 16.93
N GLU A 45 2.35 -4.95 17.36
CA GLU A 45 2.38 -3.48 17.32
C GLU A 45 2.37 -2.98 15.88
N ALA A 46 1.60 -1.92 15.64
CA ALA A 46 1.50 -1.28 14.34
C ALA A 46 2.65 -0.29 14.12
N HIS A 47 3.37 -0.45 13.03
CA HIS A 47 4.49 0.41 12.63
C HIS A 47 4.23 1.00 11.24
N VAL A 48 4.04 2.32 11.19
CA VAL A 48 3.68 3.02 9.94
C VAL A 48 4.57 4.25 9.77
N HIS A 49 5.24 4.32 8.63
CA HIS A 49 5.88 5.53 8.14
C HIS A 49 4.90 6.29 7.24
N VAL A 50 4.47 7.45 7.73
CA VAL A 50 3.43 8.25 7.07
C VAL A 50 4.05 9.42 6.32
N ILE A 51 3.70 9.55 5.05
CA ILE A 51 3.96 10.74 4.26
C ILE A 51 2.70 11.60 4.24
N ASP A 52 2.62 12.53 5.19
CA ASP A 52 1.57 13.55 5.28
C ASP A 52 2.15 14.93 4.95
N ASN A 53 2.40 15.18 3.67
CA ASN A 53 2.91 16.44 3.17
C ASN A 53 2.07 16.88 1.96
N PRO A 54 1.42 18.07 1.98
CA PRO A 54 0.61 18.57 0.86
C PRO A 54 1.33 18.62 -0.49
N ALA A 55 2.66 18.50 -0.51
CA ALA A 55 3.41 18.27 -1.73
C ALA A 55 3.03 16.97 -2.47
N TRP A 56 2.34 16.03 -1.81
CA TRP A 56 1.86 14.76 -2.35
C TRP A 56 0.38 14.79 -2.73
N ALA A 57 -0.29 15.94 -2.58
CA ALA A 57 -1.67 16.10 -3.00
C ALA A 57 -1.83 15.73 -4.50
N GLU A 58 -2.79 14.85 -4.77
CA GLU A 58 -3.11 14.30 -6.09
C GLU A 58 -1.94 13.56 -6.78
N ALA A 59 -0.93 13.12 -6.00
CA ALA A 59 0.16 12.31 -6.54
C ALA A 59 -0.37 11.03 -7.18
N THR A 60 0.13 10.74 -8.39
CA THR A 60 -0.22 9.51 -9.11
C THR A 60 0.55 8.31 -8.58
N VAL A 61 0.08 7.11 -8.91
CA VAL A 61 0.77 5.85 -8.62
C VAL A 61 2.21 5.87 -9.14
N ASP A 62 2.41 6.27 -10.40
CA ASP A 62 3.74 6.34 -10.99
C ASP A 62 4.65 7.36 -10.28
N GLU A 63 4.11 8.48 -9.82
CA GLU A 63 4.90 9.46 -9.06
C GLU A 63 5.30 8.92 -7.69
N ALA A 64 4.42 8.16 -7.03
CA ALA A 64 4.75 7.48 -5.77
C ALA A 64 5.82 6.41 -5.97
N LEU A 65 5.69 5.58 -7.01
CA LEU A 65 6.68 4.54 -7.34
C LEU A 65 8.04 5.14 -7.70
N ASN A 66 8.06 6.23 -8.47
CA ASN A 66 9.30 6.94 -8.77
C ASN A 66 9.97 7.53 -7.52
N ALA A 67 9.21 7.89 -6.48
CA ALA A 67 9.75 8.43 -5.25
C ALA A 67 10.35 7.35 -4.32
N VAL A 68 9.94 6.08 -4.48
CA VAL A 68 10.45 4.94 -3.71
C VAL A 68 11.40 4.04 -4.49
N CYS A 69 11.66 4.30 -5.77
CA CYS A 69 12.43 3.39 -6.64
C CYS A 69 13.86 3.08 -6.16
N ALA A 70 14.43 3.90 -5.27
CA ALA A 70 15.74 3.66 -4.68
C ALA A 70 15.70 2.67 -3.49
N ASP A 71 14.50 2.34 -2.99
CA ASP A 71 14.29 1.47 -1.85
C ASP A 71 13.96 0.04 -2.29
N GLN A 72 15.01 -0.79 -2.42
CA GLN A 72 14.89 -2.17 -2.90
C GLN A 72 14.25 -3.12 -1.88
N ASN A 73 14.06 -2.70 -0.63
CA ASN A 73 13.47 -3.55 0.42
C ASN A 73 11.97 -3.29 0.56
N LEU A 74 11.42 -2.30 -0.15
CA LEU A 74 10.01 -1.97 -0.10
C LEU A 74 9.26 -2.68 -1.23
N ALA A 75 8.46 -3.69 -0.90
CA ALA A 75 7.68 -4.45 -1.88
C ALA A 75 6.33 -3.79 -2.27
N VAL A 76 5.81 -2.91 -1.41
CA VAL A 76 4.48 -2.30 -1.58
C VAL A 76 4.42 -0.90 -0.98
N VAL A 77 3.66 -0.01 -1.63
CA VAL A 77 3.29 1.31 -1.11
C VAL A 77 1.78 1.40 -0.98
N PHE A 78 1.29 2.04 0.08
CA PHE A 78 -0.15 2.25 0.27
C PHE A 78 -0.49 3.74 0.08
N LEU A 79 -1.42 4.03 -0.83
CA LEU A 79 -1.91 5.39 -1.06
C LEU A 79 -3.26 5.60 -0.37
N ALA A 80 -3.34 6.62 0.47
CA ALA A 80 -4.59 7.14 1.02
C ALA A 80 -5.11 8.24 0.07
N ASP A 81 -5.82 7.78 -0.96
CA ASP A 81 -6.38 8.57 -2.05
C ASP A 81 -7.81 9.05 -1.77
N ARG A 82 -8.42 9.71 -2.75
CA ARG A 82 -9.80 10.23 -2.62
C ARG A 82 -10.79 9.13 -2.26
N THR A 83 -10.66 7.95 -2.84
CA THR A 83 -11.55 6.82 -2.55
C THR A 83 -11.38 6.36 -1.11
N THR A 84 -10.15 6.33 -0.61
CA THR A 84 -9.84 6.05 0.80
C THR A 84 -10.58 7.01 1.75
N MET A 85 -10.59 8.30 1.42
CA MET A 85 -11.26 9.31 2.26
C MET A 85 -12.79 9.29 2.17
N GLN A 86 -13.35 8.80 1.05
CA GLN A 86 -14.79 8.87 0.78
C GLN A 86 -15.55 7.57 1.09
N ALA A 87 -14.89 6.42 1.01
CA ALA A 87 -15.52 5.12 1.25
C ALA A 87 -15.58 4.81 2.74
N GLU A 88 -16.70 4.22 3.20
CA GLU A 88 -16.86 3.77 4.59
C GLU A 88 -15.82 2.71 5.00
N SER A 89 -15.30 1.95 4.03
CA SER A 89 -14.27 0.95 4.25
C SER A 89 -12.87 1.54 4.49
N HIS A 90 -12.69 2.83 4.17
CA HIS A 90 -11.40 3.51 4.20
C HIS A 90 -10.28 2.74 3.49
N ALA A 91 -10.61 2.03 2.42
CA ALA A 91 -9.69 1.10 1.78
C ALA A 91 -8.57 1.85 1.02
N LEU A 92 -7.33 1.63 1.46
CA LEU A 92 -6.12 2.18 0.87
C LEU A 92 -5.79 1.44 -0.42
N LEU A 93 -5.18 2.14 -1.37
CA LEU A 93 -4.68 1.55 -2.61
C LEU A 93 -3.28 0.99 -2.37
N ALA A 94 -3.16 -0.33 -2.32
CA ALA A 94 -1.88 -1.03 -2.30
C ALA A 94 -1.30 -1.08 -3.72
N VAL A 95 -0.03 -0.72 -3.87
CA VAL A 95 0.68 -0.67 -5.15
C VAL A 95 1.98 -1.44 -5.03
N THR A 96 2.17 -2.46 -5.88
CA THR A 96 3.44 -3.20 -5.92
C THR A 96 4.56 -2.34 -6.50
N THR A 97 5.75 -2.44 -5.90
CA THR A 97 6.98 -1.84 -6.44
C THR A 97 7.66 -2.73 -7.49
N LEU A 98 7.16 -3.97 -7.68
CA LEU A 98 7.68 -4.93 -8.64
C LEU A 98 7.79 -4.30 -10.03
N THR A 99 9.00 -4.33 -10.57
CA THR A 99 9.30 -3.91 -11.94
C THR A 99 9.47 -5.12 -12.85
N ARG A 100 9.29 -4.89 -14.16
CA ARG A 100 9.48 -5.95 -15.16
C ARG A 100 10.91 -6.48 -15.12
N GLU A 101 11.89 -5.61 -14.88
CA GLU A 101 13.31 -5.92 -14.85
C GLU A 101 13.72 -6.86 -13.70
N GLU A 102 12.91 -6.94 -12.64
CA GLU A 102 13.11 -7.84 -11.50
C GLU A 102 12.58 -9.27 -11.76
N CYS A 103 11.74 -9.44 -12.78
CA CYS A 103 11.14 -10.74 -13.13
C CYS A 103 12.03 -11.55 -14.08
N VAL A 104 11.95 -12.87 -13.97
CA VAL A 104 12.80 -13.81 -14.74
C VAL A 104 12.59 -13.65 -16.25
N ASP A 105 11.33 -13.53 -16.67
CA ASP A 105 10.92 -13.35 -18.06
C ASP A 105 9.52 -12.70 -18.12
N ASP A 106 8.95 -12.60 -19.33
CA ASP A 106 7.66 -11.93 -19.54
C ASP A 106 6.51 -12.76 -18.93
N GLU A 107 6.64 -14.10 -18.92
CA GLU A 107 5.63 -15.00 -18.37
C GLU A 107 5.57 -14.89 -16.84
N ASP A 108 6.74 -14.79 -16.18
CA ASP A 108 6.86 -14.53 -14.74
C ASP A 108 6.23 -13.18 -14.36
N TYR A 109 6.51 -12.12 -15.11
CA TYR A 109 5.88 -10.81 -14.86
C TYR A 109 4.37 -10.82 -15.09
N GLU A 110 3.90 -11.50 -16.14
CA GLU A 110 2.46 -11.67 -16.39
C GLU A 110 1.78 -12.44 -15.26
N GLN A 111 2.41 -13.48 -14.72
CA GLN A 111 1.90 -14.24 -13.57
C GLN A 111 1.84 -13.38 -12.30
N LEU A 112 2.92 -12.69 -11.96
CA LEU A 112 3.01 -11.84 -10.77
C LEU A 112 2.14 -10.57 -10.85
N THR A 113 1.58 -10.27 -12.02
CA THR A 113 0.69 -9.13 -12.24
C THR A 113 -0.66 -9.52 -12.86
N GLU A 114 -1.06 -10.80 -12.78
CA GLU A 114 -2.30 -11.32 -13.37
C GLU A 114 -3.54 -10.53 -12.92
N PHE A 115 -3.58 -10.17 -11.64
CA PHE A 115 -4.67 -9.39 -11.03
C PHE A 115 -4.38 -7.89 -10.97
N GLY A 116 -3.39 -7.43 -11.74
CA GLY A 116 -2.94 -6.05 -11.78
C GLY A 116 -1.83 -5.73 -10.78
N ARG A 117 -1.32 -4.50 -10.87
CA ARG A 117 -0.26 -3.97 -10.01
C ARG A 117 -0.77 -3.22 -8.78
N GLU A 118 -2.10 -3.18 -8.64
CA GLU A 118 -2.79 -2.36 -7.66
C GLU A 118 -4.04 -3.08 -7.19
N PHE A 119 -4.31 -3.06 -5.89
CA PHE A 119 -5.59 -3.51 -5.32
C PHE A 119 -5.92 -2.66 -4.09
N ARG A 120 -7.16 -2.75 -3.59
CA ARG A 120 -7.55 -2.04 -2.36
C ARG A 120 -7.53 -2.96 -1.16
N THR A 121 -7.08 -2.46 -0.02
CA THR A 121 -7.19 -3.17 1.27
C THR A 121 -7.76 -2.24 2.32
N VAL A 122 -8.60 -2.77 3.20
CA VAL A 122 -8.98 -2.05 4.43
C VAL A 122 -7.75 -1.77 5.30
N PRO A 123 -7.78 -0.76 6.19
CA PRO A 123 -6.66 -0.46 7.10
C PRO A 123 -6.16 -1.69 7.87
N ALA A 124 -7.07 -2.55 8.33
CA ALA A 124 -6.75 -3.78 9.07
C ALA A 124 -5.94 -4.82 8.26
N GLY A 125 -5.92 -4.73 6.93
CA GLY A 125 -5.13 -5.62 6.06
C GLY A 125 -3.76 -5.07 5.69
N VAL A 126 -3.48 -3.79 5.94
CA VAL A 126 -2.25 -3.13 5.47
C VAL A 126 -0.99 -3.77 6.07
N HIS A 127 -0.96 -4.00 7.39
CA HIS A 127 0.18 -4.61 8.05
C HIS A 127 0.38 -6.07 7.65
N ASP A 128 -0.71 -6.81 7.47
CA ASP A 128 -0.67 -8.20 7.02
C ASP A 128 -0.05 -8.31 5.62
N VAL A 129 -0.53 -7.51 4.67
CA VAL A 129 0.03 -7.43 3.31
C VAL A 129 1.52 -7.08 3.38
N HIS A 130 1.88 -6.00 4.05
CA HIS A 130 3.27 -5.55 4.13
C HIS A 130 4.18 -6.62 4.73
N ALA A 131 3.82 -7.16 5.90
CA ALA A 131 4.67 -8.09 6.62
C ALA A 131 4.91 -9.39 5.83
N ASN A 132 3.88 -9.94 5.19
CA ASN A 132 4.02 -11.16 4.40
C ASN A 132 4.90 -10.95 3.17
N LEU A 133 4.77 -9.81 2.48
CA LEU A 133 5.63 -9.45 1.36
C LEU A 133 7.08 -9.25 1.80
N SER A 134 7.31 -8.53 2.92
CA SER A 134 8.66 -8.25 3.44
C SER A 134 9.44 -9.51 3.79
N ILE A 135 8.78 -10.58 4.23
CA ILE A 135 9.43 -11.84 4.60
C ILE A 135 9.34 -12.91 3.51
N GLY A 136 8.69 -12.61 2.38
CA GLY A 136 8.46 -13.56 1.29
C GLY A 136 7.59 -14.76 1.68
N ASN A 137 6.64 -14.58 2.59
CA ASN A 137 5.70 -15.64 2.98
C ASN A 137 4.53 -15.77 1.98
N LEU A 138 4.03 -14.64 1.48
CA LEU A 138 3.02 -14.55 0.42
C LEU A 138 3.42 -13.47 -0.58
N GLY A 139 3.00 -13.63 -1.83
CA GLY A 139 3.21 -12.67 -2.93
C GLY A 139 2.12 -11.61 -3.03
N PHE A 140 2.40 -10.55 -3.81
CA PHE A 140 1.44 -9.45 -4.01
C PHE A 140 0.24 -9.92 -4.84
N GLU A 141 0.51 -10.78 -5.82
CA GLU A 141 -0.46 -11.41 -6.70
C GLU A 141 -1.50 -12.25 -5.93
N GLU A 142 -1.11 -12.88 -4.81
CA GLU A 142 -2.04 -13.64 -3.97
C GLU A 142 -3.04 -12.71 -3.28
N TYR A 143 -2.58 -11.58 -2.73
CA TYR A 143 -3.46 -10.58 -2.15
C TYR A 143 -4.33 -9.88 -3.20
N ALA A 144 -3.77 -9.59 -4.37
CA ALA A 144 -4.51 -9.02 -5.49
C ALA A 144 -5.61 -10.00 -5.97
N ALA A 145 -5.34 -11.30 -6.00
CA ALA A 145 -6.34 -12.32 -6.29
C ALA A 145 -7.46 -12.35 -5.24
N TRP A 146 -7.13 -12.30 -3.95
CA TRP A 146 -8.15 -12.26 -2.89
C TRP A 146 -8.98 -10.97 -2.92
N ALA A 147 -8.37 -9.83 -3.23
CA ALA A 147 -9.10 -8.60 -3.45
C ALA A 147 -10.02 -8.71 -4.67
N HIS A 148 -9.55 -9.34 -5.76
CA HIS A 148 -10.34 -9.56 -6.98
C HIS A 148 -11.58 -10.44 -6.73
N ASP A 149 -11.47 -11.46 -5.87
CA ASP A 149 -12.57 -12.35 -5.51
C ASP A 149 -13.61 -11.69 -4.57
N ASP A 150 -13.25 -10.58 -3.90
CA ASP A 150 -14.17 -9.81 -3.08
C ASP A 150 -15.14 -8.98 -3.96
N PRO A 151 -16.46 -8.95 -3.65
CA PRO A 151 -17.45 -8.22 -4.46
C PRO A 151 -17.18 -6.72 -4.60
N GLU A 152 -16.45 -6.12 -3.67
CA GLU A 152 -16.07 -4.70 -3.70
C GLU A 152 -14.65 -4.48 -4.24
N GLY A 153 -13.92 -5.55 -4.60
CA GLY A 153 -12.54 -5.45 -5.05
C GLY A 153 -11.56 -5.12 -3.91
N ILE A 154 -11.90 -5.47 -2.66
CA ILE A 154 -11.15 -5.06 -1.47
C ILE A 154 -10.65 -6.29 -0.71
N TYR A 155 -9.34 -6.39 -0.50
CA TYR A 155 -8.77 -7.32 0.45
C TYR A 155 -9.19 -6.94 1.88
N ARG A 156 -9.73 -7.92 2.61
CA ARG A 156 -10.16 -7.81 3.99
C ARG A 156 -9.46 -8.89 4.79
N SER A 157 -8.59 -8.48 5.70
CA SER A 157 -7.91 -9.39 6.63
C SER A 157 -8.93 -10.20 7.45
N PHE A 158 -8.58 -11.44 7.78
CA PHE A 158 -9.46 -12.43 8.42
C PHE A 158 -9.34 -12.45 9.95
#